data_AF-A0A7K7A0I5-F1
#
_entry.id   AF-A0A7K7A0I5-F1
#
_cell.length_a   1.000
_cell.length_b   1.000
_cell.length_c   1.000
_cell.angle_alpha   90.00
_cell.angle_beta   90.00
_cell.angle_gamma   90.00
#
_symmetry.space_group_name_H-M   'P 1'
#
loop_
_entity.id
_entity.type
_entity.pdbx_description
1 polymer ?
#
loop_
_entity_poly.entity_id
_entity_poly.type
_entity_poly.pdbx_seq_one_letter_code
_entity_poly.pdbx_strand_id
1 'polypeptide(L)'
;FAGFLQAAASFEVKDSSGNVCVFADMTVAFSVEYNSSEQREVAHFFLPQNATVLPRSTCGKQNTSRAILALGFGAGHSLSLFFMKSASQYRVEEIIFHYNLSDKTLFHNSTEGKVMKVLHKSDIQADMGTKYRCVNSKHISMKNVNITFSNVTLEAYVANGTLSINSRYLVMKNALCKPASFSMILYFFKYNVSGANGTCVLASMGLQLNVTYLKKDEKMGLDLLNFVPRNTTTSGTCSNTSALLMLTFQKTRLIFHFALNASAEKFFLQGVNVSTILPSEAKEPEFEASNNSMSELRASVGNSYRCSAEENLRVSDTAFLNVFNVQIQVFKIDGDKFGAVEECQLDENNMLIPIIVGAALAGLVLIVLIAYLIGRKRSHAGYQTI
;
A
#
# COMPACT_ATOMS: atom_id res chain seq x y z
N PHE A 1 16.21 4.46 -21.02
CA PHE A 1 16.47 4.35 -19.57
C PHE A 1 15.58 3.26 -19.01
N ALA A 2 16.16 2.15 -18.58
CA ALA A 2 15.41 0.99 -18.09
C ALA A 2 14.72 1.34 -16.76
N GLY A 3 13.39 1.42 -16.78
CA GLY A 3 12.58 1.55 -15.58
C GLY A 3 12.59 0.22 -14.84
N PHE A 4 13.48 0.06 -13.86
CA PHE A 4 13.43 -1.06 -12.94
C PHE A 4 12.15 -0.95 -12.11
N LEU A 5 11.18 -1.83 -12.37
CA LEU A 5 10.21 -2.26 -11.36
C LEU A 5 11.01 -2.65 -10.11
N GLN A 6 10.88 -1.88 -9.03
CA GLN A 6 11.62 -2.15 -7.80
C GLN A 6 11.00 -3.34 -7.07
N ALA A 7 11.38 -4.55 -7.45
CA ALA A 7 11.04 -5.76 -6.70
C ALA A 7 11.80 -5.78 -5.36
N ALA A 8 11.22 -6.48 -4.38
CA ALA A 8 11.84 -6.69 -3.08
C ALA A 8 13.23 -7.33 -3.24
N ALA A 9 14.16 -6.95 -2.37
CA ALA A 9 15.53 -7.42 -2.40
C ALA A 9 15.76 -8.40 -1.26
N SER A 10 16.31 -9.57 -1.59
CA SER A 10 16.58 -10.66 -0.66
C SER A 10 18.04 -10.68 -0.22
N PHE A 11 18.27 -10.83 1.08
CA PHE A 11 19.57 -10.78 1.72
C PHE A 11 19.70 -11.89 2.77
N GLU A 12 20.87 -12.52 2.79
CA GLU A 12 21.21 -13.60 3.72
C GLU A 12 22.50 -13.28 4.47
N VAL A 13 22.47 -13.45 5.79
CA VAL A 13 23.68 -13.54 6.62
C VAL A 13 23.91 -15.01 6.92
N LYS A 14 25.14 -15.47 6.65
CA LYS A 14 25.56 -16.85 6.88
C LYS A 14 26.58 -16.93 8.01
N ASP A 15 26.56 -18.03 8.75
CA ASP A 15 27.59 -18.34 9.74
C ASP A 15 28.87 -18.86 9.06
N SER A 16 29.89 -19.15 9.86
CA SER A 16 31.16 -19.72 9.38
C SER A 16 31.01 -21.10 8.74
N SER A 17 29.89 -21.78 8.98
CA SER A 17 29.56 -23.10 8.43
C SER A 17 28.71 -22.99 7.16
N GLY A 18 28.37 -21.78 6.71
CA GLY A 18 27.57 -21.54 5.51
C GLY A 18 26.06 -21.57 5.73
N ASN A 19 25.59 -21.75 6.97
CA ASN A 19 24.15 -21.79 7.27
C ASN A 19 23.59 -20.37 7.39
N VAL A 20 22.42 -20.14 6.79
CA VAL A 20 21.69 -18.88 6.93
C VAL A 20 21.23 -18.74 8.37
N CYS A 21 21.50 -17.59 8.97
CA CYS A 21 21.12 -17.26 10.35
C CYS A 21 20.21 -16.03 10.42
N VAL A 22 20.30 -15.13 9.43
CA VAL A 22 19.40 -14.00 9.24
C VAL A 22 19.02 -13.96 7.76
N PHE A 23 17.72 -13.88 7.51
CA PHE A 23 17.14 -13.74 6.19
C PHE A 23 16.23 -12.51 6.19
N ALA A 24 16.37 -11.67 5.17
CA ALA A 24 15.52 -10.51 4.96
C ALA A 24 15.19 -10.38 3.48
N ASP A 25 13.91 -10.32 3.16
CA ASP A 25 13.39 -9.94 1.86
C ASP A 25 12.50 -8.73 2.06
N MET A 26 12.87 -7.58 1.49
CA MET A 26 12.16 -6.33 1.78
C MET A 26 12.32 -5.29 0.68
N THR A 27 11.31 -4.44 0.55
CA THR A 27 11.37 -3.19 -0.20
C THR A 27 11.56 -2.05 0.80
N VAL A 28 12.54 -1.17 0.54
CA VAL A 28 12.80 -0.01 1.41
C VAL A 28 12.89 1.25 0.56
N ALA A 29 12.10 2.26 0.89
CA ALA A 29 12.15 3.59 0.30
C ALA A 29 12.66 4.61 1.32
N PHE A 30 13.52 5.51 0.87
CA PHE A 30 14.13 6.57 1.66
C PHE A 30 13.67 7.93 1.14
N SER A 31 13.36 8.82 2.06
CA SER A 31 13.12 10.25 1.82
C SER A 31 14.01 11.02 2.79
N VAL A 32 14.97 11.77 2.26
CA VAL A 32 15.98 12.47 3.04
C VAL A 32 15.91 13.95 2.74
N GLU A 33 15.64 14.77 3.75
CA GLU A 33 15.73 16.23 3.68
C GLU A 33 17.17 16.68 3.96
N TYR A 34 17.73 17.50 3.06
CA TYR A 34 19.10 18.00 3.13
C TYR A 34 19.21 19.46 2.67
N ASN A 35 20.30 20.13 3.06
CA ASN A 35 20.56 21.52 2.66
C ASN A 35 21.37 21.55 1.36
N SER A 36 20.83 22.18 0.31
CA SER A 36 21.58 22.53 -0.90
C SER A 36 22.09 23.97 -0.83
N SER A 37 22.93 24.38 -1.79
CA SER A 37 23.52 25.73 -1.84
C SER A 37 22.49 26.86 -1.98
N GLU A 38 21.27 26.52 -2.42
CA GLU A 38 20.22 27.50 -2.72
C GLU A 38 19.02 27.38 -1.77
N GLN A 39 18.67 26.18 -1.30
CA GLN A 39 17.50 25.92 -0.43
C GLN A 39 17.54 24.54 0.24
N ARG A 40 16.49 24.20 1.03
CA ARG A 40 16.27 22.81 1.49
C ARG A 40 15.66 21.97 0.40
N GLU A 41 16.21 20.79 0.19
CA GLU A 41 15.78 19.82 -0.81
C GLU A 41 15.47 18.46 -0.17
N VAL A 42 14.71 17.64 -0.90
CA VAL A 42 14.35 16.28 -0.45
C VAL A 42 14.73 15.28 -1.54
N ALA A 43 15.62 14.36 -1.21
CA ALA A 43 15.99 13.25 -2.07
C ALA A 43 15.09 12.04 -1.79
N HIS A 44 14.61 11.41 -2.86
CA HIS A 44 13.83 10.18 -2.80
C HIS A 44 14.54 9.08 -3.58
N PHE A 45 14.78 7.94 -2.94
CA PHE A 45 15.43 6.80 -3.55
C PHE A 45 15.07 5.52 -2.78
N PHE A 46 15.54 4.39 -3.28
CA PHE A 46 15.18 3.09 -2.73
C PHE A 46 16.41 2.23 -2.47
N LEU A 47 16.26 1.21 -1.64
CA LEU A 47 17.26 0.16 -1.46
C LEU A 47 17.35 -0.68 -2.74
N PRO A 48 18.47 -0.63 -3.47
CA PRO A 48 18.56 -1.32 -4.75
C PRO A 48 18.74 -2.82 -4.55
N GLN A 49 18.33 -3.61 -5.55
CA GLN A 49 18.46 -5.08 -5.52
C GLN A 49 19.92 -5.55 -5.49
N ASN A 50 20.85 -4.73 -5.98
CA ASN A 50 22.28 -5.01 -5.96
C ASN A 50 22.98 -4.53 -4.68
N ALA A 51 22.24 -4.15 -3.64
CA ALA A 51 22.82 -3.85 -2.34
C ALA A 51 23.58 -5.08 -1.81
N THR A 52 24.68 -4.85 -1.11
CA THR A 52 25.57 -5.93 -0.65
C THR A 52 25.49 -6.09 0.86
N VAL A 53 25.54 -7.35 1.31
CA VAL A 53 25.68 -7.65 2.74
C VAL A 53 27.10 -7.29 3.17
N LEU A 54 27.22 -6.34 4.09
CA LEU A 54 28.50 -5.80 4.54
C LEU A 54 29.19 -6.76 5.53
N PRO A 55 30.54 -6.76 5.63
CA PRO A 55 31.30 -7.66 6.51
C PRO A 55 30.98 -7.56 8.00
N ARG A 56 30.39 -6.44 8.44
CA ARG A 56 29.93 -6.25 9.82
C ARG A 56 28.63 -6.99 10.15
N SER A 57 27.99 -7.60 9.14
CA SER A 57 26.82 -8.46 9.34
C SER A 57 27.26 -9.73 10.06
N THR A 58 26.48 -10.18 11.04
CA THR A 58 26.85 -11.32 11.87
C THR A 58 25.60 -12.04 12.36
N CYS A 59 25.71 -13.36 12.53
CA CYS A 59 24.67 -14.19 13.13
C CYS A 59 24.48 -13.95 14.63
N GLY A 60 25.38 -13.18 15.26
CA GLY A 60 25.47 -13.16 16.71
C GLY A 60 25.94 -14.51 17.28
N LYS A 61 26.30 -14.51 18.55
CA LYS A 61 26.65 -15.73 19.30
C LYS A 61 25.48 -16.10 20.18
N GLN A 62 25.32 -17.40 20.43
CA GLN A 62 24.15 -17.96 21.13
C GLN A 62 23.80 -17.28 22.46
N ASN A 63 24.71 -16.64 23.20
CA ASN A 63 24.37 -16.03 24.50
C ASN A 63 24.94 -14.63 24.78
N THR A 64 25.63 -13.96 23.84
CA THR A 64 26.34 -12.70 24.15
C THR A 64 26.36 -11.61 23.06
N SER A 65 26.10 -11.91 21.79
CA SER A 65 26.16 -10.89 20.74
C SER A 65 24.92 -10.86 19.86
N ARG A 66 24.49 -9.62 19.56
CA ARG A 66 23.35 -9.29 18.69
C ARG A 66 23.64 -9.78 17.27
N ALA A 67 22.64 -10.39 16.63
CA ALA A 67 22.71 -10.57 15.18
C ALA A 67 22.55 -9.21 14.49
N ILE A 68 23.25 -9.02 13.38
CA ILE A 68 23.28 -7.76 12.62
C ILE A 68 23.12 -8.10 11.15
N LEU A 69 22.15 -7.46 10.49
CA LEU A 69 22.11 -7.38 9.04
C LEU A 69 22.53 -5.96 8.65
N ALA A 70 23.65 -5.82 7.97
CA ALA A 70 24.12 -4.55 7.45
C ALA A 70 24.22 -4.60 5.92
N LEU A 71 23.54 -3.69 5.25
CA LEU A 71 23.46 -3.57 3.81
C LEU A 71 24.17 -2.31 3.35
N GLY A 72 25.04 -2.41 2.36
CA GLY A 72 25.73 -1.30 1.72
C GLY A 72 25.25 -1.11 0.29
N PHE A 73 25.09 0.14 -0.14
CA PHE A 73 24.63 0.45 -1.49
C PHE A 73 25.05 1.85 -1.95
N GLY A 74 25.05 2.06 -3.27
CA GLY A 74 25.40 3.33 -3.88
C GLY A 74 26.78 3.84 -3.46
N ALA A 75 26.95 5.16 -3.42
CA ALA A 75 28.22 5.80 -3.05
C ALA A 75 28.37 5.94 -1.51
N GLY A 76 28.31 4.83 -0.77
CA GLY A 76 28.60 4.80 0.67
C GLY A 76 27.39 4.92 1.61
N HIS A 77 26.18 4.62 1.13
CA HIS A 77 25.00 4.51 1.98
C HIS A 77 24.97 3.13 2.65
N SER A 78 24.38 3.05 3.84
CA SER A 78 24.13 1.74 4.46
C SER A 78 22.92 1.72 5.38
N LEU A 79 22.17 0.62 5.33
CA LEU A 79 21.06 0.31 6.23
C LEU A 79 21.49 -0.84 7.15
N SER A 80 21.22 -0.76 8.45
CA SER A 80 21.57 -1.82 9.39
C SER A 80 20.44 -2.09 10.37
N LEU A 81 20.08 -3.37 10.50
CA LEU A 81 19.09 -3.89 11.44
C LEU A 81 19.82 -4.65 12.55
N PHE A 82 19.58 -4.26 13.79
CA PHE A 82 20.14 -4.90 14.97
C PHE A 82 19.08 -5.77 15.63
N PHE A 83 19.39 -7.05 15.81
CA PHE A 83 18.46 -8.02 16.35
C PHE A 83 18.81 -8.37 17.78
N MET A 84 17.78 -8.50 18.61
CA MET A 84 17.88 -9.12 19.92
C MET A 84 17.01 -10.36 19.96
N LYS A 85 17.47 -11.36 20.72
CA LYS A 85 16.66 -12.53 21.06
C LYS A 85 16.33 -12.58 22.54
N SER A 86 15.18 -13.16 22.83
CA SER A 86 14.72 -13.58 24.15
C SER A 86 14.45 -15.10 24.13
N ALA A 87 13.96 -15.67 25.23
CA ALA A 87 13.68 -17.11 25.31
C ALA A 87 12.66 -17.60 24.26
N SER A 88 11.66 -16.78 23.91
CA SER A 88 10.56 -17.16 23.01
C SER A 88 10.45 -16.32 21.73
N GLN A 89 11.13 -15.17 21.65
CA GLN A 89 10.95 -14.20 20.56
C GLN A 89 12.27 -13.57 20.14
N TYR A 90 12.33 -13.11 18.89
CA TYR A 90 13.34 -12.15 18.43
C TYR A 90 12.67 -10.82 18.07
N ARG A 91 13.44 -9.74 18.17
CA ARG A 91 13.01 -8.39 17.77
C ARG A 91 14.11 -7.63 17.07
N VAL A 92 13.72 -6.74 16.17
CA VAL A 92 14.60 -5.67 15.66
C VAL A 92 14.64 -4.60 16.74
N GLU A 93 15.77 -4.45 17.42
CA GLU A 93 15.93 -3.47 18.49
C GLU A 93 16.16 -2.08 17.91
N GLU A 94 17.04 -1.98 16.92
CA GLU A 94 17.49 -0.73 16.34
C GLU A 94 17.63 -0.83 14.83
N ILE A 95 17.21 0.24 14.16
CA ILE A 95 17.41 0.48 12.73
C ILE A 95 18.35 1.67 12.63
N ILE A 96 19.48 1.48 11.96
CA ILE A 96 20.48 2.52 11.73
C ILE A 96 20.61 2.74 10.24
N PHE A 97 20.46 3.98 9.80
CA PHE A 97 20.68 4.37 8.42
C PHE A 97 21.81 5.39 8.34
N HIS A 98 22.80 5.08 7.49
CA HIS A 98 23.85 6.00 7.10
C HIS A 98 23.63 6.43 5.65
N TYR A 99 23.59 7.74 5.40
CA TYR A 99 23.52 8.29 4.06
C TYR A 99 24.68 9.24 3.81
N ASN A 100 25.32 9.09 2.66
CA ASN A 100 26.46 9.90 2.25
C ASN A 100 25.98 11.11 1.44
N LEU A 101 25.97 12.29 2.05
CA LEU A 101 25.58 13.54 1.39
C LEU A 101 26.61 14.01 0.34
N SER A 102 27.77 13.37 0.23
CA SER A 102 28.72 13.57 -0.87
C SER A 102 28.33 12.83 -2.15
N ASP A 103 27.31 11.98 -2.12
CA ASP A 103 26.80 11.29 -3.31
C ASP A 103 26.03 12.26 -4.21
N LYS A 104 26.74 12.83 -5.19
CA LYS A 104 26.19 13.79 -6.15
C LYS A 104 25.09 13.22 -7.04
N THR A 105 24.93 11.90 -7.11
CA THR A 105 23.87 11.27 -7.92
C THR A 105 22.49 11.33 -7.24
N LEU A 106 22.48 11.36 -5.90
CA LEU A 106 21.26 11.43 -5.10
C LEU A 106 21.06 12.80 -4.44
N PHE A 107 22.15 13.45 -4.03
CA PHE A 107 22.16 14.70 -3.28
C PHE A 107 22.85 15.80 -4.10
N HIS A 108 22.11 16.36 -5.06
CA HIS A 108 22.62 17.41 -5.94
C HIS A 108 22.85 18.69 -5.14
N ASN A 109 23.98 19.37 -5.38
CA ASN A 109 24.33 20.64 -4.73
C ASN A 109 24.32 20.60 -3.19
N SER A 110 24.48 19.42 -2.58
CA SER A 110 24.60 19.28 -1.12
C SER A 110 25.75 20.12 -0.57
N THR A 111 25.45 20.92 0.45
CA THR A 111 26.43 21.76 1.16
C THR A 111 27.23 20.96 2.20
N GLU A 112 26.72 19.81 2.61
CA GLU A 112 27.29 18.96 3.65
C GLU A 112 27.94 17.72 3.00
N GLY A 113 29.26 17.75 2.77
CA GLY A 113 30.00 16.63 2.16
C GLY A 113 30.41 15.52 3.14
N LYS A 114 29.47 15.00 3.95
CA LYS A 114 29.76 14.01 5.00
C LYS A 114 28.72 12.88 5.04
N VAL A 115 29.11 11.78 5.69
CA VAL A 115 28.19 10.68 6.00
C VAL A 115 27.39 11.02 7.26
N MET A 116 26.08 11.00 7.13
CA MET A 116 25.14 11.26 8.22
C MET A 116 24.61 9.94 8.78
N LYS A 117 24.27 9.91 10.07
CA LYS A 117 23.73 8.74 10.78
C LYS A 117 22.41 9.10 11.45
N VAL A 118 21.37 8.32 11.16
CA VAL A 118 20.10 8.34 11.88
C VAL A 118 19.81 6.97 12.48
N LEU A 119 19.11 6.98 13.62
CA LEU A 119 18.78 5.78 14.38
C LEU A 119 17.33 5.86 14.84
N HIS A 120 16.65 4.71 14.82
CA HIS A 120 15.31 4.54 15.36
C HIS A 120 15.19 3.20 16.09
N LYS A 121 14.47 3.18 17.20
CA LYS A 121 14.12 1.94 17.90
C LYS A 121 12.92 1.31 17.25
N SER A 122 12.99 0.03 16.94
CA SER A 122 11.90 -0.67 16.27
C SER A 122 11.10 -1.52 17.26
N ASP A 123 9.83 -1.71 16.90
CA ASP A 123 8.82 -2.55 17.52
C ASP A 123 8.57 -3.84 16.70
N ILE A 124 9.36 -4.09 15.65
CA ILE A 124 9.29 -5.33 14.86
C ILE A 124 9.74 -6.49 15.74
N GLN A 125 8.87 -7.48 15.93
CA GLN A 125 9.13 -8.70 16.69
C GLN A 125 8.41 -9.90 16.13
N ALA A 126 8.94 -11.10 16.36
CA ALA A 126 8.31 -12.37 16.02
C ALA A 126 8.78 -13.50 16.95
N ASP A 127 8.02 -14.60 16.97
CA ASP A 127 8.36 -15.79 17.74
C ASP A 127 9.58 -16.49 17.14
N MET A 128 10.43 -17.08 17.99
CA MET A 128 11.58 -17.87 17.54
C MET A 128 11.12 -19.02 16.62
N GLY A 129 11.83 -19.23 15.51
CA GLY A 129 11.48 -20.26 14.52
C GLY A 129 10.28 -19.92 13.63
N THR A 130 9.92 -18.63 13.51
CA THR A 130 8.87 -18.15 12.61
C THR A 130 9.35 -16.98 11.77
N LYS A 131 8.74 -16.79 10.59
CA LYS A 131 8.97 -15.61 9.75
C LYS A 131 8.06 -14.46 10.20
N TYR A 132 8.65 -13.29 10.41
CA TYR A 132 7.94 -12.03 10.40
C TYR A 132 7.57 -11.69 8.95
N ARG A 133 6.28 -11.42 8.69
CA ARG A 133 5.81 -10.99 7.37
C ARG A 133 4.94 -9.74 7.50
N CYS A 134 5.33 -8.67 6.83
CA CYS A 134 4.61 -7.40 6.75
C CYS A 134 4.56 -6.94 5.30
N VAL A 135 3.41 -7.15 4.66
CA VAL A 135 3.18 -6.72 3.27
C VAL A 135 3.04 -5.19 3.19
N ASN A 136 2.44 -4.58 4.21
CA ASN A 136 2.15 -3.16 4.25
C ASN A 136 3.40 -2.28 4.39
N SER A 137 3.24 -1.04 3.91
CA SER A 137 4.17 0.05 4.16
C SER A 137 4.17 0.47 5.63
N LYS A 138 5.31 0.31 6.30
CA LYS A 138 5.60 0.85 7.63
C LYS A 138 6.49 2.08 7.50
N HIS A 139 5.95 3.23 7.87
CA HIS A 139 6.66 4.50 7.84
C HIS A 139 7.38 4.75 9.16
N ILE A 140 8.66 5.07 9.06
CA ILE A 140 9.52 5.37 10.19
C ILE A 140 10.13 6.75 9.96
N SER A 141 9.75 7.70 10.80
CA SER A 141 10.31 9.06 10.76
C SER A 141 11.47 9.18 11.75
N MET A 142 12.62 9.65 11.25
CA MET A 142 13.89 9.78 11.95
C MET A 142 14.50 11.17 11.68
N LYS A 143 14.08 12.20 12.44
CA LYS A 143 14.52 13.59 12.25
C LYS A 143 14.25 14.07 10.82
N ASN A 144 15.29 14.17 9.98
CA ASN A 144 15.25 14.65 8.60
C ASN A 144 15.12 13.50 7.58
N VAL A 145 14.91 12.27 8.04
CA VAL A 145 14.81 11.09 7.18
C VAL A 145 13.51 10.35 7.46
N ASN A 146 12.77 10.04 6.41
CA ASN A 146 11.65 9.11 6.46
C ASN A 146 12.04 7.83 5.71
N ILE A 147 11.92 6.68 6.39
CA ILE A 147 12.16 5.36 5.82
C ILE A 147 10.84 4.61 5.77
N THR A 148 10.50 4.06 4.61
CA THR A 148 9.30 3.23 4.42
C THR A 148 9.70 1.81 4.09
N PHE A 149 9.34 0.87 4.95
CA PHE A 149 9.52 -0.57 4.72
C PHE A 149 8.23 -1.15 4.16
N SER A 150 8.27 -1.90 3.07
CA SER A 150 7.11 -2.63 2.53
C SER A 150 7.53 -4.02 2.05
N ASN A 151 6.56 -4.94 1.92
CA ASN A 151 6.82 -6.33 1.50
C ASN A 151 7.95 -7.01 2.30
N VAL A 152 7.99 -6.78 3.61
CA VAL A 152 9.02 -7.32 4.49
C VAL A 152 8.71 -8.77 4.84
N THR A 153 9.65 -9.65 4.57
CA THR A 153 9.76 -11.00 5.15
C THR A 153 11.09 -11.08 5.86
N LEU A 154 11.08 -11.38 7.16
CA LEU A 154 12.27 -11.32 7.99
C LEU A 154 12.30 -12.50 8.95
N GLU A 155 13.43 -13.19 9.02
CA GLU A 155 13.69 -14.25 9.98
C GLU A 155 15.10 -14.09 10.54
N ALA A 156 15.23 -14.10 11.86
CA ALA A 156 16.51 -14.02 12.54
C ALA A 156 16.68 -15.21 13.49
N TYR A 157 17.93 -15.60 13.72
CA TYR A 157 18.30 -16.77 14.52
C TYR A 157 17.70 -18.07 13.94
N VAL A 158 17.77 -18.21 12.60
CA VAL A 158 17.33 -19.40 11.86
C VAL A 158 18.08 -20.63 12.39
N ALA A 159 17.33 -21.64 12.84
CA ALA A 159 17.89 -22.90 13.33
C ALA A 159 18.20 -23.84 12.16
N ASN A 160 19.36 -24.50 12.19
CA ASN A 160 19.77 -25.52 11.21
C ASN A 160 19.80 -25.04 9.74
N GLY A 161 19.96 -23.73 9.50
CA GLY A 161 20.10 -23.16 8.16
C GLY A 161 18.87 -23.24 7.27
N THR A 162 17.74 -23.75 7.77
CA THR A 162 16.50 -23.94 7.01
C THR A 162 15.47 -22.90 7.45
N LEU A 163 15.03 -22.06 6.51
CA LEU A 163 14.03 -21.03 6.79
C LEU A 163 12.70 -21.63 7.23
N SER A 164 12.05 -21.02 8.21
CA SER A 164 10.78 -21.51 8.72
C SER A 164 9.70 -21.51 7.64
N ILE A 165 8.93 -22.59 7.57
CA ILE A 165 7.74 -22.69 6.71
C ILE A 165 6.57 -21.95 7.36
N ASN A 166 6.58 -21.82 8.70
CA ASN A 166 5.57 -21.13 9.46
C ASN A 166 5.77 -19.61 9.36
N SER A 167 4.84 -18.95 8.66
CA SER A 167 4.71 -17.49 8.69
C SER A 167 3.61 -17.11 9.66
N ARG A 168 3.89 -16.22 10.62
CA ARG A 168 2.84 -15.57 11.40
C ARG A 168 2.58 -14.20 10.81
N TYR A 169 1.32 -13.95 10.46
CA TYR A 169 0.80 -12.60 10.30
C TYR A 169 0.58 -12.03 11.70
N LEU A 170 1.53 -11.26 12.21
CA LEU A 170 1.29 -10.51 13.44
C LEU A 170 0.56 -9.21 13.09
N VAL A 171 -0.77 -9.24 13.20
CA VAL A 171 -1.60 -8.04 13.36
C VAL A 171 -1.24 -7.46 14.74
N MET A 172 -0.35 -6.47 14.79
CA MET A 172 -0.02 -5.80 16.05
C MET A 172 -1.29 -5.14 16.60
N LYS A 173 -1.65 -5.52 17.83
CA LYS A 173 -2.85 -5.05 18.52
C LYS A 173 -2.85 -3.56 18.91
N ASN A 174 -1.85 -2.75 18.52
CA ASN A 174 -1.86 -1.29 18.73
C ASN A 174 -0.91 -0.50 17.80
N ALA A 175 -0.57 -1.00 16.61
CA ALA A 175 0.01 -0.19 15.54
C ALA A 175 -0.34 -0.82 14.19
N LEU A 176 -0.85 0.02 13.30
CA LEU A 176 -1.42 -0.23 11.96
C LEU A 176 -0.80 -1.42 11.18
N CYS A 177 -1.32 -2.62 11.38
CA CYS A 177 -1.09 -3.77 10.50
C CYS A 177 -2.43 -4.46 10.21
N LYS A 178 -3.37 -3.70 9.63
CA LYS A 178 -4.56 -4.23 8.96
C LYS A 178 -4.15 -4.81 7.59
N PRO A 179 -4.90 -5.71 6.96
CA PRO A 179 -4.57 -6.18 5.62
C PRO A 179 -4.51 -4.98 4.66
N ALA A 180 -3.34 -4.65 4.10
CA ALA A 180 -3.31 -3.76 2.94
C ALA A 180 -3.60 -4.60 1.70
N SER A 181 -4.67 -4.23 1.00
CA SER A 181 -4.68 -4.35 -0.46
C SER A 181 -3.44 -3.64 -1.00
N PHE A 182 -2.58 -4.41 -1.65
CA PHE A 182 -1.46 -4.04 -2.51
C PHE A 182 -1.04 -2.55 -2.49
N SER A 183 -0.16 -2.16 -1.55
CA SER A 183 0.49 -0.84 -1.58
C SER A 183 1.81 -0.93 -2.35
N MET A 184 1.72 -0.89 -3.68
CA MET A 184 2.76 -0.24 -4.49
C MET A 184 2.83 1.23 -4.04
N ILE A 185 3.98 1.90 -4.07
CA ILE A 185 4.05 3.33 -3.72
C ILE A 185 3.15 4.10 -4.67
N LEU A 186 1.94 4.34 -4.23
CA LEU A 186 0.98 5.20 -4.87
C LEU A 186 0.81 6.38 -3.97
N TYR A 187 1.29 7.49 -4.47
CA TYR A 187 1.14 8.73 -3.79
C TYR A 187 -0.30 9.22 -4.01
N PHE A 188 -0.95 9.69 -2.95
CA PHE A 188 -2.33 10.19 -2.99
C PHE A 188 -2.30 11.69 -3.20
N PHE A 189 -3.05 12.18 -4.18
CA PHE A 189 -2.92 13.56 -4.63
C PHE A 189 -4.24 14.26 -4.78
N LYS A 190 -4.21 15.55 -4.45
CA LYS A 190 -5.36 16.44 -4.57
C LYS A 190 -5.44 17.02 -5.98
N TYR A 191 -6.57 16.81 -6.62
CA TYR A 191 -6.96 17.36 -7.91
C TYR A 191 -8.15 18.28 -7.70
N ASN A 192 -8.15 19.44 -8.35
CA ASN A 192 -9.28 20.35 -8.33
C ASN A 192 -9.65 20.80 -9.75
N VAL A 193 -10.95 21.00 -9.97
CA VAL A 193 -11.48 21.64 -11.17
C VAL A 193 -12.42 22.72 -10.70
N SER A 194 -12.19 23.94 -11.19
CA SER A 194 -13.01 25.10 -10.90
C SER A 194 -13.78 25.52 -12.15
N GLY A 195 -15.09 25.71 -12.00
CA GLY A 195 -15.97 26.28 -13.02
C GLY A 195 -16.31 27.74 -12.72
N ALA A 196 -17.33 28.26 -13.42
CA ALA A 196 -17.79 29.64 -13.22
C ALA A 196 -18.31 29.93 -11.80
N ASN A 197 -18.83 28.91 -11.10
CA ASN A 197 -19.43 29.03 -9.77
C ASN A 197 -18.52 28.50 -8.64
N GLY A 198 -17.20 28.41 -8.89
CA GLY A 198 -16.23 27.87 -7.94
C GLY A 198 -15.84 26.41 -8.22
N THR A 199 -15.24 25.75 -7.23
CA THR A 199 -14.78 24.36 -7.36
C THR A 199 -15.95 23.41 -7.52
N CYS A 200 -15.89 22.57 -8.54
CA CYS A 200 -16.97 21.65 -8.90
C CYS A 200 -16.51 20.19 -8.98
N VAL A 201 -15.19 19.95 -9.01
CA VAL A 201 -14.60 18.63 -8.73
C VAL A 201 -13.47 18.84 -7.73
N LEU A 202 -13.51 18.08 -6.64
CA LEU A 202 -12.41 17.94 -5.70
C LEU A 202 -12.15 16.46 -5.51
N ALA A 203 -10.93 16.02 -5.78
CA ALA A 203 -10.55 14.62 -5.67
C ALA A 203 -9.23 14.49 -4.94
N SER A 204 -9.07 13.44 -4.15
CA SER A 204 -7.84 13.03 -3.50
C SER A 204 -7.67 11.54 -3.74
N MET A 205 -6.78 11.14 -4.64
CA MET A 205 -6.65 9.72 -5.03
C MET A 205 -5.26 9.42 -5.58
N GLY A 206 -4.89 8.14 -5.54
CA GLY A 206 -3.75 7.61 -6.29
C GLY A 206 -4.25 6.82 -7.50
N LEU A 207 -3.54 6.91 -8.63
CA LEU A 207 -3.93 6.27 -9.88
C LEU A 207 -2.77 5.43 -10.46
N GLN A 208 -3.10 4.21 -10.85
CA GLN A 208 -2.24 3.34 -11.65
C GLN A 208 -3.02 2.85 -12.87
N LEU A 209 -2.50 3.15 -14.06
CA LEU A 209 -3.03 2.63 -15.31
C LEU A 209 -2.31 1.33 -15.67
N ASN A 210 -3.07 0.29 -15.96
CA ASN A 210 -2.60 -1.01 -16.39
C ASN A 210 -3.13 -1.28 -17.80
N VAL A 211 -2.23 -1.33 -18.78
CA VAL A 211 -2.56 -1.62 -20.18
C VAL A 211 -1.83 -2.88 -20.64
N THR A 212 -2.60 -3.86 -21.10
CA THR A 212 -2.06 -5.06 -21.76
C THR A 212 -2.11 -4.85 -23.28
N TYR A 213 -0.99 -5.05 -23.97
CA TYR A 213 -0.87 -4.78 -25.40
C TYR A 213 -0.11 -5.88 -26.15
N LEU A 214 -0.29 -5.95 -27.46
CA LEU A 214 0.43 -6.90 -28.31
C LEU A 214 1.79 -6.31 -28.71
N LYS A 215 2.87 -7.07 -28.50
CA LYS A 215 4.21 -6.69 -28.92
C LYS A 215 4.49 -7.09 -30.38
N LYS A 216 5.57 -6.55 -30.95
CA LYS A 216 6.07 -6.88 -32.29
C LYS A 216 6.46 -8.36 -32.45
N ASP A 217 6.81 -9.04 -31.35
CA ASP A 217 7.12 -10.48 -31.32
C ASP A 217 5.87 -11.37 -31.12
N GLU A 218 4.68 -10.81 -31.31
CA GLU A 218 3.37 -11.45 -31.12
C GLU A 218 3.06 -11.93 -29.69
N LYS A 219 3.89 -11.58 -28.70
CA LYS A 219 3.61 -11.86 -27.30
C LYS A 219 2.84 -10.70 -26.65
N MET A 220 2.07 -11.01 -25.62
CA MET A 220 1.46 -9.97 -24.78
C MET A 220 2.52 -9.25 -23.95
N GLY A 221 2.43 -7.93 -23.89
CA GLY A 221 3.17 -7.03 -23.01
C GLY A 221 2.23 -6.36 -22.02
N LEU A 222 2.80 -5.82 -20.95
CA LEU A 222 2.08 -5.14 -19.89
C LEU A 222 2.78 -3.81 -19.61
N ASP A 223 2.05 -2.71 -19.72
CA ASP A 223 2.51 -1.38 -19.34
C ASP A 223 1.80 -0.95 -18.05
N LEU A 224 2.58 -0.62 -17.04
CA LEU A 224 2.10 -0.17 -15.74
C LEU A 224 2.57 1.26 -15.51
N LEU A 225 1.61 2.19 -15.56
CA LEU A 225 1.88 3.61 -15.43
C LEU A 225 1.31 4.17 -14.12
N ASN A 226 2.22 4.54 -13.22
CA ASN A 226 1.88 5.21 -11.97
C ASN A 226 1.85 6.73 -12.17
N PHE A 227 0.75 7.38 -11.79
CA PHE A 227 0.60 8.82 -11.93
C PHE A 227 1.35 9.57 -10.80
N VAL A 228 2.11 10.61 -11.17
CA VAL A 228 2.90 11.44 -10.25
C VAL A 228 2.59 12.94 -10.49
N PRO A 229 2.39 13.79 -9.48
CA PRO A 229 1.68 15.08 -9.59
C PRO A 229 2.54 16.19 -10.10
N ARG A 230 3.84 16.19 -9.76
CA ARG A 230 4.74 17.26 -10.24
C ARG A 230 4.72 17.35 -11.77
N ASN A 231 4.32 16.26 -12.44
CA ASN A 231 4.23 16.16 -13.89
C ASN A 231 2.80 15.85 -14.37
N THR A 232 1.77 15.90 -13.50
CA THR A 232 0.36 15.70 -13.90
C THR A 232 -0.34 17.04 -13.95
N THR A 233 -0.82 17.45 -15.12
CA THR A 233 -1.66 18.63 -15.26
C THR A 233 -3.12 18.24 -15.08
N THR A 234 -3.84 19.05 -14.31
CA THR A 234 -5.27 18.86 -14.02
C THR A 234 -6.05 19.92 -14.77
N SER A 235 -7.15 19.52 -15.39
CA SER A 235 -8.09 20.38 -16.11
C SER A 235 -9.47 19.74 -16.10
N GLY A 236 -10.49 20.45 -16.56
CA GLY A 236 -11.84 19.92 -16.58
C GLY A 236 -12.89 20.97 -16.84
N THR A 237 -14.13 20.53 -16.93
CA THR A 237 -15.31 21.39 -17.11
C THR A 237 -16.45 20.84 -16.29
N CYS A 238 -17.35 21.73 -15.86
CA CYS A 238 -18.52 21.35 -15.10
C CYS A 238 -19.75 22.03 -15.69
N SER A 239 -20.82 21.26 -15.78
CA SER A 239 -22.16 21.70 -16.09
C SER A 239 -23.09 21.37 -14.91
N ASN A 240 -24.37 21.65 -15.05
CA ASN A 240 -25.36 21.34 -14.01
C ASN A 240 -25.58 19.83 -13.82
N THR A 241 -25.31 19.02 -14.85
CA THR A 241 -25.62 17.58 -14.86
C THR A 241 -24.43 16.68 -15.18
N SER A 242 -23.30 17.25 -15.62
CA SER A 242 -22.08 16.52 -15.94
C SER A 242 -20.82 17.26 -15.50
N ALA A 243 -19.79 16.53 -15.12
CA ALA A 243 -18.48 17.10 -14.79
C ALA A 243 -17.36 16.23 -15.37
N LEU A 244 -16.30 16.88 -15.84
CA LEU A 244 -15.12 16.25 -16.42
C LEU A 244 -13.91 16.55 -15.54
N LEU A 245 -13.18 15.50 -15.17
CA LEU A 245 -11.84 15.61 -14.59
C LEU A 245 -10.85 15.04 -15.60
N MET A 246 -10.01 15.90 -16.17
CA MET A 246 -8.98 15.53 -17.13
C MET A 246 -7.60 15.63 -16.49
N LEU A 247 -6.90 14.49 -16.43
CA LEU A 247 -5.55 14.37 -15.91
C LEU A 247 -4.61 14.01 -17.05
N THR A 248 -3.59 14.85 -17.29
CA THR A 248 -2.56 14.59 -18.29
C THR A 248 -1.21 14.38 -17.62
N PHE A 249 -0.62 13.21 -17.81
CA PHE A 249 0.68 12.84 -17.28
C PHE A 249 1.56 12.32 -18.41
N GLN A 250 2.66 13.00 -18.68
CA GLN A 250 3.54 12.69 -19.82
C GLN A 250 2.78 12.64 -21.15
N LYS A 251 2.62 11.45 -21.74
CA LYS A 251 1.92 11.17 -23.01
C LYS A 251 0.52 10.57 -22.79
N THR A 252 0.11 10.44 -21.53
CA THR A 252 -1.13 9.79 -21.13
C THR A 252 -2.13 10.82 -20.69
N ARG A 253 -3.36 10.68 -21.16
CA ARG A 253 -4.51 11.51 -20.79
C ARG A 253 -5.64 10.61 -20.31
N LEU A 254 -6.09 10.86 -19.09
CA LEU A 254 -7.25 10.23 -18.46
C LEU A 254 -8.36 11.27 -18.36
N ILE A 255 -9.58 10.89 -18.74
CA ILE A 255 -10.76 11.75 -18.60
C ILE A 255 -11.81 10.96 -17.83
N PHE A 256 -12.15 11.42 -16.63
CA PHE A 256 -13.26 10.89 -15.85
C PHE A 256 -14.52 11.70 -16.15
N HIS A 257 -15.59 11.00 -16.50
CA HIS A 257 -16.89 11.56 -16.79
C HIS A 257 -17.85 11.27 -15.64
N PHE A 258 -18.24 12.30 -14.91
CA PHE A 258 -19.24 12.20 -13.85
C PHE A 258 -20.60 12.70 -14.34
N ALA A 259 -21.65 12.00 -13.93
CA ALA A 259 -23.03 12.37 -14.22
C ALA A 259 -23.83 12.54 -12.92
N LEU A 260 -24.81 13.44 -12.97
CA LEU A 260 -25.78 13.66 -11.89
C LEU A 260 -27.08 12.91 -12.20
N ASN A 261 -27.50 12.04 -11.30
CA ASN A 261 -28.88 11.56 -11.25
C ASN A 261 -29.71 12.53 -10.42
N ALA A 262 -30.43 13.44 -11.10
CA ALA A 262 -31.23 14.47 -10.45
C ALA A 262 -32.35 13.88 -9.56
N SER A 263 -32.96 12.76 -9.96
CA SER A 263 -34.05 12.15 -9.21
C SER A 263 -33.59 11.54 -7.87
N ALA A 264 -32.36 11.05 -7.82
CA ALA A 264 -31.77 10.45 -6.61
C ALA A 264 -30.86 11.42 -5.84
N GLU A 265 -30.62 12.63 -6.38
CA GLU A 265 -29.62 13.59 -5.91
C GLU A 265 -28.24 12.95 -5.66
N LYS A 266 -27.81 12.07 -6.57
CA LYS A 266 -26.53 11.35 -6.49
C LYS A 266 -25.69 11.55 -7.72
N PHE A 267 -24.39 11.75 -7.53
CA PHE A 267 -23.43 11.67 -8.62
C PHE A 267 -22.81 10.28 -8.70
N PHE A 268 -22.31 9.92 -9.87
CA PHE A 268 -21.57 8.69 -10.11
C PHE A 268 -20.61 8.88 -11.28
N LEU A 269 -19.57 8.05 -11.34
CA LEU A 269 -18.68 7.94 -12.48
C LEU A 269 -19.43 7.23 -13.61
N GLN A 270 -19.77 7.95 -14.67
CA GLN A 270 -20.45 7.42 -15.85
C GLN A 270 -19.46 6.77 -16.82
N GLY A 271 -18.22 7.28 -16.87
CA GLY A 271 -17.24 6.73 -17.78
C GLY A 271 -15.82 7.22 -17.57
N VAL A 272 -14.89 6.51 -18.19
CA VAL A 272 -13.45 6.82 -18.21
C VAL A 272 -12.94 6.67 -19.63
N ASN A 273 -12.21 7.67 -20.11
CA ASN A 273 -11.49 7.63 -21.37
C ASN A 273 -9.98 7.68 -21.10
N VAL A 274 -9.25 6.80 -21.77
CA VAL A 274 -7.80 6.65 -21.68
C VAL A 274 -7.23 6.85 -23.08
N SER A 275 -6.27 7.74 -23.22
CA SER A 275 -5.42 7.84 -24.42
C SER A 275 -3.95 7.88 -23.99
N THR A 276 -3.11 7.01 -24.52
CA THR A 276 -1.68 6.93 -24.17
C THR A 276 -0.82 6.49 -25.34
N ILE A 277 0.49 6.68 -25.21
CA ILE A 277 1.49 6.13 -26.12
C ILE A 277 2.21 4.98 -25.40
N LEU A 278 2.10 3.78 -25.96
CA LEU A 278 2.70 2.56 -25.45
C LEU A 278 4.21 2.48 -25.74
N PRO A 279 4.94 1.59 -25.05
CA PRO A 279 6.37 1.36 -25.28
C PRO A 279 6.71 0.94 -26.72
N SER A 280 7.97 1.15 -27.13
CA SER A 280 8.45 0.95 -28.51
C SER A 280 8.34 -0.47 -29.06
N GLU A 281 8.24 -1.45 -28.16
CA GLU A 281 8.03 -2.87 -28.44
C GLU A 281 6.57 -3.20 -28.79
N ALA A 282 5.63 -2.29 -28.55
CA ALA A 282 4.24 -2.45 -28.97
C ALA A 282 4.13 -2.51 -30.50
N LYS A 283 3.22 -3.35 -30.98
CA LYS A 283 2.88 -3.44 -32.41
C LYS A 283 2.19 -2.17 -32.89
N GLU A 284 1.27 -1.66 -32.07
CA GLU A 284 0.58 -0.38 -32.25
C GLU A 284 0.96 0.54 -31.08
N PRO A 285 1.62 1.68 -31.33
CA PRO A 285 2.11 2.54 -30.27
C PRO A 285 1.03 3.47 -29.70
N GLU A 286 0.00 3.81 -30.47
CA GLU A 286 -1.11 4.63 -29.99
C GLU A 286 -2.18 3.73 -29.36
N PHE A 287 -2.61 4.06 -28.15
CA PHE A 287 -3.62 3.31 -27.42
C PHE A 287 -4.74 4.23 -26.98
N GLU A 288 -5.97 3.87 -27.35
CA GLU A 288 -7.19 4.53 -26.87
C GLU A 288 -8.20 3.49 -26.37
N ALA A 289 -8.81 3.76 -25.23
CA ALA A 289 -9.87 2.94 -24.66
C ALA A 289 -10.87 3.84 -23.94
N SER A 290 -12.15 3.45 -23.95
CA SER A 290 -13.18 4.14 -23.18
C SER A 290 -14.26 3.19 -22.69
N ASN A 291 -14.83 3.52 -21.53
CA ASN A 291 -16.04 2.91 -21.01
C ASN A 291 -17.00 4.03 -20.62
N ASN A 292 -18.25 3.97 -21.11
CA ASN A 292 -19.28 4.99 -20.87
C ASN A 292 -20.51 4.43 -20.09
N SER A 293 -20.39 3.21 -19.56
CA SER A 293 -21.48 2.49 -18.90
C SER A 293 -21.15 2.16 -17.44
N MET A 294 -20.44 3.06 -16.76
CA MET A 294 -19.96 2.92 -15.39
C MET A 294 -21.00 3.45 -14.37
N SER A 295 -20.89 3.01 -13.11
CA SER A 295 -21.70 3.54 -11.99
C SER A 295 -20.94 3.61 -10.65
N GLU A 296 -19.61 3.51 -10.71
CA GLU A 296 -18.67 3.53 -9.59
C GLU A 296 -18.52 4.94 -8.98
N LEU A 297 -17.78 5.05 -7.87
CA LEU A 297 -17.48 6.33 -7.18
C LEU A 297 -18.73 7.18 -6.89
N ARG A 298 -19.80 6.53 -6.43
CA ARG A 298 -21.12 7.13 -6.21
C ARG A 298 -21.24 7.76 -4.82
N ALA A 299 -21.74 8.99 -4.74
CA ALA A 299 -22.20 9.59 -3.48
C ALA A 299 -23.34 10.60 -3.71
N SER A 300 -24.00 10.99 -2.62
CA SER A 300 -25.03 12.03 -2.62
C SER A 300 -24.42 13.41 -2.88
N VAL A 301 -25.14 14.29 -3.56
CA VAL A 301 -24.68 15.66 -3.85
C VAL A 301 -24.45 16.41 -2.54
N GLY A 302 -23.25 17.00 -2.39
CA GLY A 302 -22.81 17.66 -1.15
C GLY A 302 -21.98 16.77 -0.22
N ASN A 303 -21.96 15.45 -0.46
CA ASN A 303 -21.10 14.50 0.24
C ASN A 303 -19.89 14.11 -0.64
N SER A 304 -18.86 13.57 0.00
CA SER A 304 -17.69 12.98 -0.65
C SER A 304 -17.77 11.45 -0.59
N TYR A 305 -17.53 10.78 -1.71
CA TYR A 305 -17.27 9.34 -1.73
C TYR A 305 -15.86 9.09 -1.21
N ARG A 306 -15.67 8.11 -0.32
CA ARG A 306 -14.35 7.69 0.17
C ARG A 306 -14.19 6.18 0.11
N CYS A 307 -13.06 5.72 -0.42
CA CYS A 307 -12.68 4.31 -0.42
C CYS A 307 -11.17 4.19 -0.19
N SER A 308 -10.78 3.60 0.94
CA SER A 308 -9.40 3.29 1.30
C SER A 308 -8.89 2.02 0.61
N ALA A 309 -9.77 1.04 0.36
CA ALA A 309 -9.47 -0.12 -0.47
C ALA A 309 -9.14 0.27 -1.93
N GLU A 310 -8.40 -0.61 -2.62
CA GLU A 310 -8.14 -0.50 -4.06
C GLU A 310 -9.41 -0.80 -4.86
N GLU A 311 -9.80 0.12 -5.74
CA GLU A 311 -10.92 -0.02 -6.65
C GLU A 311 -10.41 -0.15 -8.09
N ASN A 312 -10.75 -1.26 -8.76
CA ASN A 312 -10.29 -1.56 -10.12
C ASN A 312 -11.35 -1.15 -11.13
N LEU A 313 -11.14 -0.02 -11.80
CA LEU A 313 -12.04 0.48 -12.83
C LEU A 313 -11.70 -0.16 -14.18
N ARG A 314 -12.60 -0.97 -14.73
CA ARG A 314 -12.41 -1.61 -16.03
C ARG A 314 -12.78 -0.63 -17.15
N VAL A 315 -11.77 -0.16 -17.89
CA VAL A 315 -11.96 0.73 -19.04
C VAL A 315 -12.20 -0.08 -20.32
N SER A 316 -11.47 -1.18 -20.50
CA SER A 316 -11.70 -2.14 -21.58
C SER A 316 -11.25 -3.54 -21.14
N ASP A 317 -11.26 -4.52 -22.04
CA ASP A 317 -10.71 -5.86 -21.77
C ASP A 317 -9.18 -5.85 -21.57
N THR A 318 -8.52 -4.81 -22.08
CA THR A 318 -7.06 -4.67 -22.10
C THR A 318 -6.57 -3.49 -21.27
N ALA A 319 -7.46 -2.70 -20.67
CA ALA A 319 -7.10 -1.56 -19.82
C ALA A 319 -7.90 -1.52 -18.52
N PHE A 320 -7.16 -1.45 -17.41
CA PHE A 320 -7.67 -1.25 -16.06
C PHE A 320 -7.07 0.01 -15.46
N LEU A 321 -7.90 0.77 -14.76
CA LEU A 321 -7.48 1.93 -13.99
C LEU A 321 -7.70 1.62 -12.52
N ASN A 322 -6.60 1.44 -11.79
CA ASN A 322 -6.62 1.12 -10.39
C ASN A 322 -6.58 2.44 -9.60
N VAL A 323 -7.59 2.61 -8.74
CA VAL A 323 -7.79 3.80 -7.93
C VAL A 323 -7.60 3.43 -6.46
N PHE A 324 -6.79 4.20 -5.75
CA PHE A 324 -6.41 3.87 -4.37
C PHE A 324 -6.65 5.05 -3.45
N ASN A 325 -7.18 4.75 -2.26
CA ASN A 325 -7.47 5.73 -1.20
C ASN A 325 -8.18 6.97 -1.74
N VAL A 326 -9.22 6.72 -2.55
CA VAL A 326 -9.98 7.77 -3.22
C VAL A 326 -10.85 8.49 -2.20
N GLN A 327 -10.84 9.80 -2.26
CA GLN A 327 -11.88 10.66 -1.72
C GLN A 327 -12.27 11.67 -2.79
N ILE A 328 -13.52 11.65 -3.25
CA ILE A 328 -13.96 12.48 -4.37
C ILE A 328 -15.34 13.08 -4.13
N GLN A 329 -15.51 14.32 -4.55
CA GLN A 329 -16.77 15.06 -4.50
C GLN A 329 -16.96 15.88 -5.76
N VAL A 330 -18.20 15.89 -6.26
CA VAL A 330 -18.56 16.47 -7.56
C VAL A 330 -19.81 17.34 -7.41
N PHE A 331 -19.93 18.36 -8.27
CA PHE A 331 -21.02 19.33 -8.39
C PHE A 331 -21.11 20.35 -7.26
N LYS A 332 -21.51 19.94 -6.06
CA LYS A 332 -21.72 20.85 -4.92
C LYS A 332 -20.56 20.72 -3.94
N ILE A 333 -19.72 21.74 -3.86
CA ILE A 333 -18.56 21.80 -2.96
C ILE A 333 -18.60 23.15 -2.24
N ASP A 334 -18.77 23.10 -0.92
CA ASP A 334 -18.83 24.31 -0.09
C ASP A 334 -17.39 24.74 0.28
N GLY A 335 -16.85 25.68 -0.49
CA GLY A 335 -15.45 26.10 -0.41
C GLY A 335 -14.48 25.11 -1.07
N ASP A 336 -13.28 24.93 -0.51
CA ASP A 336 -12.24 24.02 -1.02
C ASP A 336 -12.07 22.76 -0.14
N LYS A 337 -13.17 22.27 0.45
CA LYS A 337 -13.16 21.16 1.41
C LYS A 337 -14.18 20.10 1.04
N PHE A 338 -13.87 18.86 1.41
CA PHE A 338 -14.82 17.76 1.32
C PHE A 338 -15.96 17.94 2.32
N GLY A 339 -17.18 17.60 1.89
CA GLY A 339 -18.36 17.46 2.73
C GLY A 339 -18.38 16.15 3.50
N ALA A 340 -19.56 15.72 3.96
CA ALA A 340 -19.70 14.49 4.73
C ALA A 340 -19.24 13.28 3.91
N VAL A 341 -18.73 12.25 4.59
CA VAL A 341 -18.11 11.08 3.92
C VAL A 341 -19.14 9.96 3.76
N GLU A 342 -19.29 9.47 2.53
CA GLU A 342 -19.94 8.20 2.21
C GLU A 342 -18.85 7.17 1.87
N GLU A 343 -18.68 6.18 2.75
CA GLU A 343 -17.66 5.14 2.57
C GLU A 343 -18.11 4.05 1.59
N CYS A 344 -17.16 3.48 0.87
CA CYS A 344 -17.41 2.37 -0.05
C CYS A 344 -17.71 1.06 0.70
N GLN A 345 -18.46 0.18 0.04
CA GLN A 345 -18.79 -1.15 0.57
C GLN A 345 -17.54 -2.02 0.83
N LEU A 346 -16.44 -1.78 0.10
CA LEU A 346 -15.19 -2.51 0.27
C LEU A 346 -14.50 -2.22 1.61
N ASP A 347 -14.72 -1.04 2.18
CA ASP A 347 -14.23 -0.66 3.50
C ASP A 347 -15.18 -1.07 4.63
N GLU A 348 -16.42 -1.42 4.28
CA GLU A 348 -17.44 -1.84 5.24
C GLU A 348 -17.04 -3.20 5.83
N ASN A 349 -16.62 -3.18 7.10
CA ASN A 349 -16.16 -4.38 7.79
C ASN A 349 -17.26 -5.45 7.74
N ASN A 350 -17.01 -6.53 7.00
CA ASN A 350 -17.91 -7.67 6.82
C ASN A 350 -18.11 -8.52 8.10
N MET A 351 -17.93 -7.92 9.29
CA MET A 351 -18.22 -8.53 10.59
C MET A 351 -19.71 -8.57 10.88
N LEU A 352 -20.55 -7.83 10.15
CA LEU A 352 -22.00 -7.85 10.31
C LEU A 352 -22.60 -9.24 9.97
N ILE A 353 -22.13 -9.88 8.90
CA ILE A 353 -22.63 -11.20 8.49
C ILE A 353 -22.30 -12.29 9.54
N PRO A 354 -21.03 -12.46 10.00
CA PRO A 354 -20.71 -13.38 11.09
C PRO A 354 -21.47 -13.10 12.39
N ILE A 355 -21.74 -11.83 12.73
CA ILE A 355 -22.51 -11.47 13.93
C ILE A 355 -23.97 -11.92 13.82
N ILE A 356 -24.62 -11.68 12.67
CA ILE A 356 -26.01 -12.11 12.45
C ILE A 356 -26.11 -13.65 12.48
N VAL A 357 -25.19 -14.33 11.81
CA VAL A 357 -25.15 -15.80 11.81
C VAL A 357 -24.88 -16.35 13.22
N GLY A 358 -23.97 -15.74 13.98
CA GLY A 358 -23.67 -16.11 15.35
C GLY A 358 -24.86 -15.92 16.29
N ALA A 359 -25.57 -14.79 16.19
CA ALA A 359 -26.76 -14.52 16.99
C ALA A 359 -27.92 -15.48 16.67
N ALA A 360 -28.13 -15.79 15.37
CA ALA A 360 -29.14 -16.75 14.95
C ALA A 360 -28.86 -18.17 15.47
N LEU A 361 -27.61 -18.64 15.38
CA LEU A 361 -27.19 -19.94 15.91
C LEU A 361 -27.35 -20.01 17.44
N ALA A 362 -26.93 -18.98 18.17
CA ALA A 362 -27.09 -18.93 19.62
C ALA A 362 -28.57 -18.94 20.04
N GLY A 363 -29.42 -18.19 19.33
CA GLY A 363 -30.87 -18.17 19.55
C GLY A 363 -31.50 -19.55 19.33
N LEU A 364 -31.13 -20.25 18.26
CA LEU A 364 -31.66 -21.58 17.95
C LEU A 364 -31.26 -22.62 19.02
N VAL A 365 -30.01 -22.59 19.49
CA VAL A 365 -29.55 -23.47 20.59
C VAL A 365 -30.33 -23.22 21.87
N LEU A 366 -30.59 -21.94 22.22
CA LEU A 366 -31.37 -21.59 23.40
C LEU A 366 -32.80 -22.16 23.32
N ILE A 367 -33.47 -22.02 22.17
CA ILE A 367 -34.82 -22.54 21.95
C ILE A 367 -34.86 -24.07 22.13
N VAL A 368 -33.89 -24.79 21.57
CA VAL A 368 -33.78 -26.25 21.70
C VAL A 368 -33.58 -26.67 23.16
N LEU A 369 -32.74 -25.97 23.92
CA LEU A 369 -32.53 -26.25 25.34
C LEU A 369 -33.78 -26.02 26.18
N ILE A 370 -34.52 -24.93 25.93
CA ILE A 370 -35.79 -24.65 26.62
C ILE A 370 -36.81 -25.75 26.31
N ALA A 371 -36.96 -26.14 25.05
CA ALA A 371 -37.86 -27.22 24.63
C ALA A 371 -37.49 -28.55 25.30
N TYR A 372 -36.19 -28.89 25.35
CA TYR A 372 -35.69 -30.08 26.03
C TYR A 372 -36.00 -30.08 27.53
N LEU A 373 -35.77 -28.96 28.23
CA LEU A 373 -36.06 -28.84 29.66
C LEU A 373 -37.57 -28.98 29.96
N ILE A 374 -38.43 -28.40 29.13
CA ILE A 374 -39.89 -28.54 29.26
C ILE A 374 -40.33 -29.99 28.98
N GLY A 375 -39.78 -30.62 27.93
CA GLY A 375 -40.04 -32.02 27.60
C GLY A 375 -39.60 -32.98 28.71
N ARG A 376 -38.40 -32.78 29.25
CA ARG A 376 -37.89 -33.55 30.39
C ARG A 376 -38.75 -33.36 31.64
N LYS A 377 -39.21 -32.14 31.91
CA LYS A 377 -40.11 -31.86 33.06
C LYS A 377 -41.47 -32.55 32.93
N ARG A 378 -42.00 -32.69 31.71
CA ARG A 378 -43.26 -33.43 31.46
C ARG A 378 -43.07 -34.95 31.47
N SER A 379 -41.90 -35.45 31.08
CA SER A 379 -41.63 -36.90 31.02
C SER A 379 -41.47 -37.59 32.39
N HIS A 380 -41.31 -36.85 33.50
CA HIS A 380 -41.23 -37.42 34.86
C HIS A 380 -42.58 -37.59 35.57
N ALA A 381 -43.71 -37.24 34.93
CA ALA A 381 -45.06 -37.29 35.52
C ALA A 381 -45.91 -38.49 35.07
N GLY A 382 -45.32 -39.66 34.81
CA GLY A 382 -46.07 -40.80 34.29
C GLY A 382 -45.43 -42.17 34.50
N TYR A 383 -45.36 -42.63 35.75
CA TYR A 383 -45.42 -44.07 36.04
C TYR A 383 -46.09 -44.27 37.40
N GLN A 384 -47.39 -44.55 37.39
CA GLN A 384 -48.04 -45.29 38.48
C GLN A 384 -48.25 -46.72 37.99
N THR A 385 -47.58 -47.66 38.63
CA THR A 385 -47.88 -49.09 38.55
C THR A 385 -49.13 -49.39 39.36
N ILE A 386 -50.06 -50.11 38.70
CA ILE A 386 -51.22 -50.89 39.17
C ILE A 386 -51.63 -50.70 40.62
#